data_AF-A0A2A2Y5A0-F1
#
_entry.id   AF-A0A2A2Y5A0-F1
#
_cell.length_a   1.000
_cell.length_b   1.000
_cell.length_c   1.000
_cell.angle_alpha   90.00
_cell.angle_beta   90.00
_cell.angle_gamma   90.00
#
_symmetry.space_group_name_H-M   'P 1'
#
loop_
_entity.id
_entity.type
_entity.pdbx_description
1 polymer ?
#
loop_
_entity_poly.entity_id
_entity_poly.type
_entity_poly.pdbx_seq_one_letter_code
_entity_poly.pdbx_strand_id
1 'polypeptide(L)'
;MREVDRKLDTLQTIELAEGMEIRLRIAGPLLRVLAWLLDFFFLVAAIVVISIVTGISGIVIGGNVVRGLLMLAWFVLSWWYPVFFEASKWGATFGKKICGLRVMQPSGAPISFSQAVVRNFLRVVDINPPFFGLIGMVSCLATRRFQRLGDLAAGTVVVYDRQDLMPASQGPPPLSPVRPSVAIKPEEARALATFRDRSVFWSDARRVEIADHLEVLSGTRGMPGVNRLLAMAHWLQERR
;
A
#
# COMPACT_ATOMS: atom_id res chain seq x y z
N MET A 1 7.53 -27.21 7.97
CA MET A 1 8.03 -26.30 6.90
C MET A 1 7.06 -25.18 6.52
N ARG A 2 5.75 -25.42 6.29
CA ARG A 2 4.78 -24.37 5.91
C ARG A 2 4.64 -23.17 6.87
N GLU A 3 4.88 -23.36 8.17
CA GLU A 3 4.72 -22.28 9.16
C GLU A 3 5.94 -21.34 9.27
N VAL A 4 7.11 -21.80 8.81
CA VAL A 4 8.35 -21.01 8.76
C VAL A 4 8.33 -20.07 7.55
N ASP A 5 7.82 -20.54 6.40
CA ASP A 5 7.63 -19.71 5.20
C ASP A 5 6.71 -18.51 5.48
N ARG A 6 5.63 -18.72 6.23
CA ARG A 6 4.71 -17.63 6.61
C ARG A 6 5.37 -16.55 7.48
N LYS A 7 6.49 -16.83 8.15
CA LYS A 7 7.20 -15.86 9.00
C LYS A 7 8.19 -14.99 8.21
N LEU A 8 8.65 -15.43 7.04
CA LEU A 8 9.59 -14.69 6.18
C LEU A 8 8.90 -14.06 4.96
N ASP A 9 7.66 -14.44 4.70
CA ASP A 9 6.89 -13.87 3.61
C ASP A 9 6.57 -12.40 3.92
N THR A 10 7.03 -11.52 3.03
CA THR A 10 6.74 -10.08 3.07
C THR A 10 5.42 -9.76 2.38
N LEU A 11 4.76 -10.75 1.77
CA LEU A 11 3.41 -10.63 1.26
C LEU A 11 2.42 -10.63 2.41
N GLN A 12 1.63 -9.56 2.47
CA GLN A 12 0.55 -9.42 3.41
C GLN A 12 -0.77 -9.36 2.66
N THR A 13 -1.65 -10.31 2.94
CA THR A 13 -3.05 -10.27 2.52
C THR A 13 -3.74 -9.12 3.24
N ILE A 14 -4.31 -8.19 2.47
CA ILE A 14 -5.16 -7.12 2.98
C ILE A 14 -6.54 -7.22 2.35
N GLU A 15 -7.57 -7.02 3.17
CA GLU A 15 -8.93 -6.83 2.69
C GLU A 15 -9.15 -5.34 2.44
N LEU A 16 -9.41 -4.99 1.19
CA LEU A 16 -9.84 -3.65 0.81
C LEU A 16 -11.29 -3.44 1.26
N ALA A 17 -11.70 -2.17 1.39
CA ALA A 17 -13.09 -1.81 1.71
C ALA A 17 -14.12 -2.37 0.70
N GLU A 18 -13.67 -2.73 -0.50
CA GLU A 18 -14.47 -3.32 -1.57
C GLU A 18 -14.66 -4.85 -1.43
N GLY A 19 -14.13 -5.46 -0.36
CA GLY A 19 -14.14 -6.92 -0.17
C GLY A 19 -13.16 -7.66 -1.08
N MET A 20 -12.23 -6.92 -1.70
CA MET A 20 -11.15 -7.45 -2.52
C MET A 20 -9.98 -7.82 -1.60
N GLU A 21 -9.50 -9.05 -1.69
CA GLU A 21 -8.27 -9.46 -1.04
C GLU A 21 -7.10 -9.31 -2.01
N ILE A 22 -6.11 -8.52 -1.62
CA ILE A 22 -4.90 -8.32 -2.41
C ILE A 22 -3.69 -8.59 -1.53
N ARG A 23 -2.68 -9.24 -2.09
CA ARG A 23 -1.40 -9.43 -1.42
C ARG A 23 -0.49 -8.26 -1.74
N LEU A 24 -0.17 -7.46 -0.72
CA LEU A 24 0.79 -6.36 -0.81
C LEU A 24 2.13 -6.81 -0.26
N ARG A 25 3.23 -6.51 -0.95
CA ARG A 25 4.56 -6.71 -0.39
C ARG A 25 4.99 -5.53 0.45
N ILE A 26 5.36 -5.82 1.67
CA ILE A 26 5.86 -4.85 2.63
C ILE A 26 7.31 -4.50 2.28
N ALA A 27 7.63 -3.20 2.32
CA ALA A 27 8.97 -2.71 2.06
C ALA A 27 9.91 -3.02 3.24
N GLY A 28 11.09 -3.56 2.94
CA GLY A 28 12.14 -3.77 3.93
C GLY A 28 12.82 -2.47 4.40
N PRO A 29 13.57 -2.51 5.51
CA PRO A 29 14.21 -1.33 6.10
C PRO A 29 15.30 -0.70 5.21
N LEU A 30 16.04 -1.50 4.42
CA LEU A 30 17.13 -1.01 3.57
C LEU A 30 16.66 0.02 2.54
N LEU A 31 15.57 -0.28 1.83
CA LEU A 31 15.01 0.63 0.82
C LEU A 31 14.40 1.89 1.46
N ARG A 32 13.95 1.80 2.72
CA ARG A 32 13.54 3.00 3.47
C ARG A 32 14.72 3.90 3.80
N VAL A 33 15.88 3.34 4.16
CA VAL A 33 17.12 4.10 4.36
C VAL A 33 17.57 4.74 3.05
N LEU A 34 17.56 4.01 1.94
CA LEU A 34 17.90 4.56 0.63
C LEU A 34 16.95 5.70 0.22
N ALA A 35 15.64 5.50 0.41
CA ALA A 35 14.66 6.55 0.16
C ALA A 35 14.90 7.79 1.02
N TRP A 36 15.24 7.61 2.30
CA TRP A 36 15.60 8.71 3.20
C TRP A 36 16.87 9.44 2.74
N LEU A 37 17.90 8.72 2.28
CA LEU A 37 19.12 9.32 1.72
C LEU A 37 18.83 10.15 0.46
N LEU A 38 17.98 9.63 -0.43
CA LEU A 38 17.55 10.37 -1.62
C LEU A 38 16.76 11.63 -1.24
N ASP A 39 15.81 11.52 -0.32
CA ASP A 39 15.06 12.68 0.19
C ASP A 39 15.98 13.71 0.86
N PHE A 40 16.99 13.26 1.60
CA PHE A 40 18.01 14.13 2.18
C PHE A 40 18.78 14.89 1.10
N PHE A 41 19.22 14.22 0.03
CA PHE A 41 19.88 14.86 -1.10
C PHE A 41 18.99 15.91 -1.77
N PHE A 42 17.71 15.61 -2.01
CA PHE A 42 16.77 16.58 -2.57
C PHE A 42 16.55 17.80 -1.67
N LEU A 43 16.43 17.59 -0.35
CA LEU A 43 16.28 18.67 0.62
C LEU A 43 17.53 19.55 0.68
N VAL A 44 18.73 18.94 0.70
CA VAL A 44 20.00 19.68 0.67
C VAL A 44 20.14 20.46 -0.63
N ALA A 45 19.84 19.85 -1.78
CA ALA A 45 19.89 20.53 -3.07
C ALA A 45 18.93 21.73 -3.13
N ALA A 46 17.70 21.58 -2.62
CA ALA A 46 16.74 22.68 -2.53
C ALA A 46 17.27 23.82 -1.66
N ILE A 47 17.87 23.50 -0.52
CA ILE A 47 18.43 24.48 0.41
C ILE A 47 19.66 25.18 -0.17
N VAL A 48 20.52 24.47 -0.90
CA VAL A 48 21.64 25.06 -1.63
C VAL A 48 21.14 26.07 -2.66
N VAL A 49 20.11 25.72 -3.45
CA VAL A 49 19.51 26.64 -4.42
C VAL A 49 18.95 27.89 -3.72
N ILE A 50 18.19 27.71 -2.63
CA ILE A 50 17.67 28.83 -1.83
C ILE A 50 18.83 29.69 -1.29
N SER A 51 19.93 29.07 -0.86
CA SER A 51 21.11 29.78 -0.34
C SER A 51 21.83 30.60 -1.42
N ILE A 52 21.88 30.12 -2.66
CA ILE A 52 22.47 30.87 -3.77
C ILE A 52 21.59 32.09 -4.09
N VAL A 53 20.27 31.88 -4.23
CA VAL A 53 19.32 32.96 -4.53
C VAL A 53 19.34 34.04 -3.44
N THR A 54 19.29 33.63 -2.17
CA THR A 54 19.31 34.55 -1.03
C THR A 54 20.69 35.14 -0.76
N GLY A 55 21.77 34.43 -1.12
CA GLY A 55 23.15 34.91 -1.04
C GLY A 55 23.41 36.09 -1.97
N ILE A 56 22.84 36.07 -3.18
CA ILE A 56 22.89 37.21 -4.12
C ILE A 56 22.20 38.45 -3.51
N SER A 57 21.06 38.25 -2.85
CA SER A 57 20.34 39.33 -2.14
C SER A 57 20.94 39.69 -0.77
N GLY A 58 21.83 38.85 -0.23
CA GLY A 58 22.41 38.99 1.10
C GLY A 58 23.32 40.20 1.27
N ILE A 59 23.86 40.71 0.17
CA ILE A 59 24.63 41.97 0.12
C ILE A 59 23.75 43.16 0.53
N VAL A 60 22.45 43.11 0.26
CA VAL A 60 21.49 44.20 0.53
C VAL A 60 20.74 44.02 1.86
N ILE A 61 20.40 42.77 2.22
CA ILE A 61 19.50 42.46 3.35
C ILE A 61 20.27 42.15 4.65
N GLY A 62 21.57 41.83 4.55
CA GLY A 62 22.42 41.51 5.69
C GLY A 62 22.48 40.00 6.01
N GLY A 63 23.68 39.51 6.31
CA GLY A 63 23.96 38.07 6.44
C GLY A 63 23.17 37.35 7.54
N ASN A 64 22.85 38.03 8.64
CA ASN A 64 22.07 37.44 9.73
C ASN A 64 20.61 37.15 9.32
N VAL A 65 20.02 38.02 8.50
CA VAL A 65 18.65 37.83 8.00
C VAL A 65 18.60 36.64 7.04
N VAL A 66 19.58 36.55 6.13
CA VAL A 66 19.72 35.40 5.21
C VAL A 66 19.88 34.10 5.99
N ARG A 67 20.73 34.07 7.02
CA ARG A 67 20.90 32.88 7.87
C ARG A 67 19.61 32.49 8.58
N GLY A 68 18.88 33.46 9.13
CA GLY A 68 17.57 33.21 9.75
C GLY A 68 16.56 32.64 8.76
N LEU A 69 16.50 33.17 7.54
CA LEU A 69 15.62 32.68 6.48
C LEU A 69 15.98 31.26 6.05
N LEU A 70 17.28 30.95 5.94
CA LEU A 70 17.75 29.60 5.62
C LEU A 70 17.42 28.59 6.72
N MET A 71 17.55 28.96 7.99
CA MET A 71 17.15 28.10 9.11
C MET A 71 15.64 27.87 9.12
N LEU A 72 14.84 28.92 8.85
CA LEU A 72 13.39 28.79 8.71
C LEU A 72 13.02 27.90 7.52
N ALA A 73 13.66 28.08 6.36
CA ALA A 73 13.46 27.24 5.20
C ALA A 73 13.81 25.78 5.50
N TRP A 74 14.96 25.52 6.14
CA TRP A 74 15.36 24.18 6.57
C TRP A 74 14.31 23.55 7.49
N PHE A 75 13.82 24.29 8.49
CA PHE A 75 12.76 23.82 9.38
C PHE A 75 11.50 23.48 8.60
N VAL A 76 11.00 24.40 7.77
CA VAL A 76 9.75 24.19 7.03
C VAL A 76 9.88 23.00 6.08
N LEU A 77 10.96 22.94 5.30
CA LEU A 77 11.18 21.86 4.35
C LEU A 77 11.36 20.52 5.07
N SER A 78 12.24 20.42 6.08
CA SER A 78 12.51 19.13 6.75
C SER A 78 11.28 18.55 7.46
N TRP A 79 10.42 19.39 8.04
CA TRP A 79 9.23 18.95 8.78
C TRP A 79 8.02 18.73 7.88
N TRP A 80 7.74 19.65 6.96
CA TRP A 80 6.49 19.64 6.22
C TRP A 80 6.57 18.95 4.87
N TYR A 81 7.74 18.90 4.23
CA TYR A 81 7.94 18.12 2.99
C TYR A 81 7.42 16.68 3.11
N PRO A 82 7.83 15.86 4.10
CA PRO A 82 7.33 14.49 4.17
C PRO A 82 5.82 14.44 4.46
N VAL A 83 5.30 15.35 5.29
CA VAL A 83 3.88 15.40 5.63
C VAL A 83 3.02 15.67 4.40
N PHE A 84 3.35 16.72 3.63
CA PHE A 84 2.58 17.11 2.44
C PHE A 84 2.62 16.05 1.35
N PHE A 85 3.80 15.48 1.07
CA PHE A 85 3.94 14.49 -0.01
C PHE A 85 3.32 13.14 0.36
N GLU A 86 3.42 12.73 1.62
CA GLU A 86 2.82 11.49 2.09
C GLU A 86 1.29 11.59 2.23
N ALA A 87 0.75 12.75 2.61
CA ALA A 87 -0.71 12.99 2.66
C ALA A 87 -1.32 13.30 1.28
N SER A 88 -0.49 13.59 0.28
CA SER A 88 -0.93 13.83 -1.10
C SER A 88 -1.38 12.53 -1.78
N LYS A 89 -1.99 12.65 -2.96
CA LYS A 89 -2.43 11.53 -3.81
C LYS A 89 -1.30 10.55 -4.15
N TRP A 90 -0.05 11.00 -4.09
CA TRP A 90 1.13 10.18 -4.34
C TRP A 90 1.44 9.22 -3.19
N GLY A 91 1.06 9.54 -1.95
CA GLY A 91 1.34 8.68 -0.79
C GLY A 91 2.82 8.46 -0.52
N ALA A 92 3.71 9.26 -1.10
CA ALA A 92 5.16 9.02 -1.12
C ALA A 92 5.92 10.33 -1.34
N THR A 93 7.07 10.46 -0.67
CA THR A 93 8.09 11.48 -0.96
C THR A 93 8.83 11.15 -2.26
N PHE A 94 9.59 12.10 -2.83
CA PHE A 94 10.34 11.84 -4.07
C PHE A 94 11.31 10.68 -3.94
N GLY A 95 12.09 10.60 -2.86
CA GLY A 95 13.02 9.50 -2.61
C GLY A 95 12.29 8.15 -2.52
N LYS A 96 11.16 8.11 -1.79
CA LYS A 96 10.31 6.91 -1.72
C LYS A 96 9.76 6.51 -3.08
N LYS A 97 9.30 7.47 -3.88
CA LYS A 97 8.75 7.23 -5.21
C LYS A 97 9.81 6.66 -6.16
N ILE A 98 11.04 7.16 -6.11
CA ILE A 98 12.17 6.63 -6.88
C ILE A 98 12.48 5.18 -6.46
N CYS A 99 12.45 4.89 -5.16
CA CYS A 99 12.59 3.53 -4.64
C CYS A 99 11.36 2.64 -4.88
N GLY A 100 10.31 3.13 -5.56
CA GLY A 100 9.07 2.40 -5.81
C GLY A 100 8.29 2.08 -4.55
N LEU A 101 8.34 2.95 -3.55
CA LEU A 101 7.69 2.80 -2.26
C LEU A 101 6.50 3.75 -2.11
N ARG A 102 5.45 3.27 -1.45
CA ARG A 102 4.28 4.06 -1.11
C ARG A 102 3.81 3.77 0.30
N VAL A 103 3.27 4.80 0.95
CA VAL A 103 2.63 4.71 2.24
C VAL A 103 1.12 4.60 2.05
N MET A 104 0.53 3.66 2.77
CA MET A 104 -0.91 3.51 2.87
C MET A 104 -1.31 3.01 4.26
N GLN A 105 -2.61 2.99 4.50
CA GLN A 105 -3.19 2.29 5.64
C GLN A 105 -3.11 0.77 5.41
N PRO A 106 -3.16 -0.06 6.47
CA PRO A 106 -3.26 -1.51 6.33
C PRO A 106 -4.45 -1.99 5.49
N SER A 107 -5.50 -1.17 5.36
CA SER A 107 -6.67 -1.40 4.50
C SER A 107 -6.45 -1.05 3.02
N GLY A 108 -5.25 -0.59 2.63
CA GLY A 108 -4.94 -0.11 1.27
C GLY A 108 -5.38 1.33 0.99
N ALA A 109 -6.13 1.97 1.89
CA ALA A 109 -6.56 3.35 1.75
C ALA A 109 -5.39 4.36 1.84
N PRO A 110 -5.49 5.54 1.18
CA PRO A 110 -4.52 6.61 1.38
C PRO A 110 -4.53 7.08 2.85
N ILE A 111 -3.38 7.55 3.33
CA ILE A 111 -3.27 8.06 4.70
C ILE A 111 -3.91 9.45 4.81
N SER A 112 -4.41 9.78 6.00
CA SER A 112 -4.88 11.12 6.32
C SER A 112 -3.72 12.06 6.66
N PHE A 113 -3.99 13.38 6.61
CA PHE A 113 -3.02 14.40 6.99
C PHE A 113 -2.57 14.26 8.45
N SER A 114 -3.49 13.99 9.38
CA SER A 114 -3.15 13.78 10.80
C SER A 114 -2.25 12.57 11.01
N GLN A 115 -2.51 11.46 10.31
CA GLN A 115 -1.62 10.29 10.33
C GLN A 115 -0.22 10.62 9.79
N ALA A 116 -0.14 11.40 8.72
CA ALA A 116 1.14 11.86 8.17
C ALA A 116 1.90 12.73 9.19
N VAL A 117 1.22 13.63 9.89
CA VAL A 117 1.83 14.49 10.93
C VAL A 117 2.33 13.65 12.11
N VAL A 118 1.49 12.82 12.72
CA VAL A 118 1.85 11.99 13.90
C VAL A 118 3.08 11.15 13.60
N ARG A 119 3.09 10.51 12.43
CA ARG A 119 4.20 9.69 11.98
C ARG A 119 5.50 10.44 11.77
N ASN A 120 5.42 11.67 11.26
CA ASN A 120 6.59 12.51 11.02
C ASN A 120 7.07 13.20 12.30
N PHE A 121 6.20 13.46 13.26
CA PHE A 121 6.58 13.97 14.58
C PHE A 121 7.44 12.96 15.35
N LEU A 122 7.01 11.69 15.36
CA LEU A 122 7.77 10.60 15.99
C LEU A 122 9.07 10.26 15.27
N ARG A 123 9.30 10.80 14.07
CA ARG A 123 10.60 10.71 13.37
C ARG A 123 11.74 11.29 14.20
N VAL A 124 11.47 12.31 15.02
CA VAL A 124 12.48 12.90 15.92
C VAL A 124 12.97 11.86 16.91
N VAL A 125 12.06 11.03 17.43
CA VAL A 125 12.41 9.92 18.34
C VAL A 125 13.15 8.84 17.58
N ASP A 126 12.70 8.50 16.37
CA ASP A 126 13.30 7.44 15.56
C ASP A 126 14.72 7.78 15.10
N ILE A 127 15.01 9.04 14.71
CA ILE A 127 16.27 9.50 14.07
C ILE A 127 17.12 10.38 15.04
N ASN A 128 16.86 10.34 16.34
CA ASN A 128 17.54 11.23 17.29
C ASN A 128 19.08 11.01 17.32
N PRO A 129 19.91 12.06 17.18
CA PRO A 129 21.30 12.02 17.64
C PRO A 129 21.32 11.80 19.16
N PRO A 130 22.05 10.83 19.74
CA PRO A 130 23.26 10.15 19.24
C PRO A 130 23.03 8.77 18.58
N PHE A 131 21.79 8.29 18.49
CA PHE A 131 21.50 6.92 18.07
C PHE A 131 21.25 6.76 16.57
N PHE A 132 21.34 7.84 15.77
CA PHE A 132 21.33 7.84 14.30
C PHE A 132 20.30 6.91 13.63
N GLY A 133 19.08 6.77 14.19
CA GLY A 133 18.08 5.88 13.59
C GLY A 133 17.94 4.50 14.23
N LEU A 134 18.73 4.15 15.26
CA LEU A 134 18.77 2.80 15.83
C LEU A 134 17.42 2.38 16.42
N ILE A 135 16.69 3.30 17.07
CA ILE A 135 15.34 3.03 17.60
C ILE A 135 14.36 2.73 16.46
N GLY A 136 14.42 3.51 15.37
CA GLY A 136 13.61 3.27 14.18
C GLY A 136 13.96 1.93 13.50
N MET A 137 15.24 1.58 13.46
CA MET A 137 15.70 0.32 12.88
C MET A 137 15.29 -0.88 13.73
N VAL A 138 15.46 -0.81 15.05
CA VAL A 138 15.07 -1.87 15.99
C VAL A 138 13.56 -2.08 15.93
N SER A 139 12.75 -1.02 15.95
CA SER A 139 11.29 -1.15 15.83
C SER A 139 10.86 -1.77 14.49
N CYS A 140 11.52 -1.40 13.38
CA CYS A 140 11.31 -2.06 12.09
C CYS A 140 11.64 -3.55 12.16
N LEU A 141 12.79 -3.94 12.72
CA LEU A 141 13.19 -5.34 12.79
C LEU A 141 12.35 -6.16 13.80
N ALA A 142 11.85 -5.51 14.84
CA ALA A 142 10.99 -6.14 15.86
C ALA A 142 9.55 -6.38 15.37
N THR A 143 9.13 -5.70 14.30
CA THR A 143 7.75 -5.78 13.80
C THR A 143 7.70 -6.57 12.48
N ARG A 144 6.74 -7.50 12.35
CA ARG A 144 6.55 -8.30 11.11
C ARG A 144 6.32 -7.45 9.85
N ARG A 145 5.75 -6.26 10.01
CA ARG A 145 5.46 -5.32 8.91
C ARG A 145 6.57 -4.28 8.69
N PHE A 146 7.73 -4.48 9.31
CA PHE A 146 8.85 -3.54 9.26
C PHE A 146 8.47 -2.09 9.58
N GLN A 147 7.57 -1.88 10.55
CA GLN A 147 7.06 -0.56 10.90
C GLN A 147 7.96 0.10 11.94
N ARG A 148 8.31 1.38 11.73
CA ARG A 148 8.94 2.21 12.78
C ARG A 148 7.93 2.67 13.82
N LEU A 149 8.38 3.25 14.94
CA LEU A 149 7.47 3.75 15.99
C LEU A 149 6.45 4.75 15.45
N GLY A 150 6.87 5.67 14.58
CA GLY A 150 5.95 6.60 13.94
C GLY A 150 4.88 5.91 13.07
N ASP A 151 5.25 4.82 12.40
CA ASP A 151 4.33 4.07 11.54
C ASP A 151 3.31 3.29 12.39
N LEU A 152 3.75 2.74 13.52
CA LEU A 152 2.90 2.05 14.50
C LEU A 152 1.88 3.01 15.13
N ALA A 153 2.35 4.17 15.62
CA ALA A 153 1.49 5.16 16.26
C ALA A 153 0.45 5.76 15.29
N ALA A 154 0.82 5.95 14.02
CA ALA A 154 -0.11 6.47 13.01
C ALA A 154 -0.98 5.37 12.36
N GLY A 155 -0.73 4.09 12.66
CA GLY A 155 -1.43 2.96 12.04
C GLY A 155 -1.20 2.87 10.52
N THR A 156 0.04 3.09 10.07
CA THR A 156 0.38 3.11 8.63
C THR A 156 1.42 2.05 8.26
N VAL A 157 1.45 1.65 7.00
CA VAL A 157 2.42 0.69 6.45
C VAL A 157 3.09 1.27 5.20
N VAL A 158 4.29 0.77 4.90
CA VAL A 158 5.00 1.11 3.66
C VAL A 158 5.11 -0.13 2.81
N VAL A 159 4.64 -0.03 1.58
CA VAL A 159 4.58 -1.13 0.61
C VAL A 159 5.28 -0.74 -0.68
N TYR A 160 5.54 -1.72 -1.53
CA TYR A 160 5.99 -1.45 -2.89
C TYR A 160 4.81 -0.95 -3.73
N ASP A 161 4.98 0.19 -4.41
CA ASP A 161 3.97 0.83 -5.27
C ASP A 161 3.78 0.07 -6.59
N ARG A 162 4.87 -0.55 -7.08
CA ARG A 162 4.85 -1.40 -8.28
C ARG A 162 4.75 -2.85 -7.90
N GLN A 163 3.54 -3.33 -7.67
CA GLN A 163 3.28 -4.77 -7.76
C GLN A 163 1.97 -5.02 -8.47
N ASP A 164 2.05 -5.90 -9.47
CA ASP A 164 0.92 -6.59 -10.05
C ASP A 164 0.06 -7.10 -8.89
N LEU A 165 -1.23 -6.75 -8.90
CA LEU A 165 -2.19 -7.21 -7.90
C LEU A 165 -2.17 -8.73 -7.94
N MET A 166 -1.39 -9.36 -7.05
CA MET A 166 -1.30 -10.80 -7.02
C MET A 166 -2.62 -11.29 -6.44
N PRO A 167 -3.34 -12.17 -7.16
CA PRO A 167 -4.60 -12.69 -6.65
C PRO A 167 -4.38 -13.29 -5.26
N ALA A 168 -5.23 -12.96 -4.29
CA ALA A 168 -5.08 -13.45 -2.93
C ALA A 168 -5.38 -14.95 -2.81
N SER A 169 -6.32 -15.43 -3.63
CA SER A 169 -6.64 -16.84 -3.79
C SER A 169 -5.88 -17.42 -4.98
N GLN A 170 -5.41 -18.66 -4.89
CA GLN A 170 -5.30 -19.46 -6.12
C GLN A 170 -6.74 -19.61 -6.63
N GLY A 171 -6.99 -19.51 -7.95
CA GLY A 171 -8.35 -19.61 -8.49
C GLY A 171 -9.10 -20.84 -7.96
N PRO A 172 -10.43 -20.93 -8.16
CA PRO A 172 -11.16 -22.13 -7.76
C PRO A 172 -10.40 -23.39 -8.18
N PRO A 173 -10.39 -24.46 -7.35
CA PRO A 173 -9.79 -25.73 -7.74
C PRO A 173 -10.36 -26.15 -9.11
N PRO A 174 -9.70 -27.03 -9.88
CA PRO A 174 -10.29 -27.56 -11.10
C PRO A 174 -11.66 -28.18 -10.77
N LEU A 175 -12.72 -27.45 -11.09
CA LEU A 175 -14.10 -27.82 -10.80
C LEU A 175 -14.62 -28.57 -12.03
N SER A 176 -15.21 -29.74 -11.80
CA SER A 176 -15.93 -30.46 -12.86
C SER A 176 -17.02 -29.55 -13.43
N PRO A 177 -17.08 -29.32 -14.76
CA PRO A 177 -18.04 -28.41 -15.35
C PRO A 177 -19.49 -28.89 -15.09
N VAL A 178 -20.34 -27.98 -14.61
CA VAL A 178 -21.75 -28.27 -14.28
C VAL A 178 -22.66 -27.53 -15.24
N ARG A 179 -23.61 -28.25 -15.85
CA ARG A 179 -24.61 -27.62 -16.72
C ARG A 179 -25.60 -26.77 -15.90
N PRO A 180 -25.90 -25.54 -16.32
CA PRO A 180 -26.99 -24.75 -15.73
C PRO A 180 -28.34 -25.48 -15.83
N SER A 181 -29.11 -25.48 -14.75
CA SER A 181 -30.47 -26.05 -14.71
C SER A 181 -31.50 -25.22 -15.47
N VAL A 182 -31.19 -23.95 -15.72
CA VAL A 182 -32.06 -22.98 -16.41
C VAL A 182 -31.37 -22.49 -17.68
N ALA A 183 -32.15 -22.14 -18.70
CA ALA A 183 -31.64 -21.51 -19.91
C ALA A 183 -31.05 -20.13 -19.59
N ILE A 184 -29.76 -19.95 -19.89
CA ILE A 184 -29.02 -18.72 -19.60
C ILE A 184 -28.96 -17.85 -20.86
N LYS A 185 -29.29 -16.57 -20.75
CA LYS A 185 -29.14 -15.58 -21.85
C LYS A 185 -27.67 -15.28 -22.12
N PRO A 186 -27.29 -14.82 -23.33
CA PRO A 186 -25.90 -14.48 -23.64
C PRO A 186 -25.26 -13.46 -22.69
N GLU A 187 -26.04 -12.52 -22.17
CA GLU A 187 -25.58 -11.51 -21.19
C GLU A 187 -25.26 -12.13 -19.83
N GLU A 188 -26.12 -13.03 -19.34
CA GLU A 188 -25.94 -13.76 -18.09
C GLU A 188 -24.72 -14.70 -18.16
N ALA A 189 -24.48 -15.33 -19.32
CA ALA A 189 -23.30 -16.15 -19.55
C ALA A 189 -22.00 -15.31 -19.47
N ARG A 190 -22.02 -14.07 -19.99
CA ARG A 190 -20.90 -13.13 -19.85
C ARG A 190 -20.70 -12.68 -18.39
N ALA A 191 -21.79 -12.49 -17.65
CA ALA A 191 -21.73 -12.14 -16.23
C ALA A 191 -21.08 -13.27 -15.40
N LEU A 192 -21.43 -14.54 -15.67
CA LEU A 192 -20.79 -15.70 -15.03
C LEU A 192 -19.31 -15.82 -15.37
N ALA A 193 -18.92 -15.58 -16.62
CA ALA A 193 -17.50 -15.53 -17.00
C ALA A 193 -16.75 -14.42 -16.25
N THR A 194 -17.35 -13.22 -16.17
CA THR A 194 -16.77 -12.08 -15.43
C THR A 194 -16.66 -12.37 -13.94
N PHE A 195 -17.67 -13.04 -13.35
CA PHE A 195 -17.64 -13.50 -11.97
C PHE A 195 -16.46 -14.45 -11.74
N ARG A 196 -16.26 -15.44 -12.62
CA ARG A 196 -15.12 -16.36 -12.53
C ARG A 196 -13.80 -15.63 -12.56
N ASP A 197 -13.59 -14.75 -13.54
CA ASP A 197 -12.32 -14.04 -13.73
C ASP A 197 -12.01 -13.10 -12.55
N ARG A 198 -13.03 -12.50 -11.93
CA ARG A 198 -12.86 -11.59 -10.79
C ARG A 198 -12.83 -12.27 -9.43
N SER A 199 -13.46 -13.45 -9.30
CA SER A 199 -13.59 -14.16 -8.02
C SER A 199 -12.28 -14.46 -7.32
N VAL A 200 -11.18 -14.56 -8.07
CA VAL A 200 -9.84 -14.83 -7.56
C VAL A 200 -9.29 -13.67 -6.72
N PHE A 201 -9.81 -12.46 -6.92
CA PHE A 201 -9.42 -11.26 -6.18
C PHE A 201 -10.36 -10.92 -5.02
N TRP A 202 -11.45 -11.65 -4.83
CA TRP A 202 -12.42 -11.40 -3.76
C TRP A 202 -12.11 -12.22 -2.50
N SER A 203 -12.45 -11.66 -1.34
CA SER A 203 -12.47 -12.42 -0.10
C SER A 203 -13.48 -13.57 -0.19
N ASP A 204 -13.31 -14.58 0.66
CA ASP A 204 -14.29 -15.68 0.74
C ASP A 204 -15.68 -15.17 1.12
N ALA A 205 -15.74 -14.22 2.06
CA ALA A 205 -16.99 -13.57 2.47
C ALA A 205 -17.66 -12.83 1.29
N ARG A 206 -16.88 -12.08 0.50
CA ARG A 206 -17.40 -11.34 -0.66
C ARG A 206 -17.85 -12.26 -1.79
N ARG A 207 -17.13 -13.36 -2.02
CA ARG A 207 -17.53 -14.41 -2.97
C ARG A 207 -18.88 -15.00 -2.59
N VAL A 208 -19.06 -15.35 -1.32
CA VAL A 208 -20.31 -15.88 -0.79
C VAL A 208 -21.45 -14.87 -0.92
N GLU A 209 -21.24 -13.62 -0.52
CA GLU A 209 -22.24 -12.55 -0.63
C GLU A 209 -22.76 -12.41 -2.07
N ILE A 210 -21.85 -12.30 -3.05
CA ILE A 210 -22.22 -12.17 -4.46
C ILE A 210 -22.89 -13.45 -4.98
N ALA A 211 -22.39 -14.63 -4.60
CA ALA A 211 -22.96 -15.91 -5.02
C ALA A 211 -24.36 -16.15 -4.44
N ASP A 212 -24.64 -15.69 -3.22
CA ASP A 212 -25.93 -15.84 -2.56
C ASP A 212 -27.03 -15.00 -3.24
N HIS A 213 -26.68 -13.89 -3.91
CA HIS A 213 -27.62 -13.20 -4.79
C HIS A 213 -28.07 -14.06 -6.00
N LEU A 214 -27.28 -15.06 -6.36
CA LEU A 214 -27.56 -16.00 -7.44
C LEU A 214 -28.01 -17.38 -6.91
N GLU A 215 -28.53 -17.45 -5.68
CA GLU A 215 -29.04 -18.69 -5.08
C GLU A 215 -30.06 -19.41 -5.96
N VAL A 216 -30.92 -18.67 -6.67
CA VAL A 216 -31.91 -19.26 -7.59
C VAL A 216 -31.24 -20.07 -8.70
N LEU A 217 -30.05 -19.65 -9.15
CA LEU A 217 -29.27 -20.30 -10.18
C LEU A 217 -28.35 -21.40 -9.59
N SER A 218 -27.68 -21.11 -8.48
CA SER A 218 -26.74 -22.03 -7.83
C SER A 218 -27.43 -23.12 -7.01
N GLY A 219 -28.71 -22.94 -6.64
CA GLY A 219 -29.50 -23.84 -5.80
C GLY A 219 -28.96 -24.07 -4.38
N THR A 220 -27.90 -23.38 -3.97
CA THR A 220 -27.24 -23.51 -2.66
C THR A 220 -26.61 -22.18 -2.26
N ARG A 221 -26.56 -21.90 -0.95
CA ARG A 221 -25.88 -20.72 -0.39
C ARG A 221 -24.48 -21.05 0.09
N GLY A 222 -23.68 -20.01 0.35
CA GLY A 222 -22.33 -20.15 0.89
C GLY A 222 -21.31 -20.61 -0.16
N MET A 223 -20.20 -21.15 0.33
CA MET A 223 -19.11 -21.63 -0.53
C MET A 223 -19.52 -22.73 -1.53
N PRO A 224 -20.46 -23.66 -1.22
CA PRO A 224 -21.01 -24.58 -2.21
C PRO A 224 -21.68 -23.85 -3.39
N GLY A 225 -22.40 -22.76 -3.14
CA GLY A 225 -23.01 -21.92 -4.16
C GLY A 225 -21.97 -21.27 -5.06
N VAL A 226 -20.91 -20.71 -4.47
CA VAL A 226 -19.74 -20.15 -5.18
C VAL A 226 -19.13 -21.19 -6.12
N ASN A 227 -18.82 -22.38 -5.62
CA ASN A 227 -18.21 -23.46 -6.41
C ASN A 227 -19.12 -23.89 -7.57
N ARG A 228 -20.43 -23.97 -7.36
CA ARG A 228 -21.37 -24.36 -8.42
C ARG A 228 -21.44 -23.32 -9.53
N LEU A 229 -21.44 -22.03 -9.19
CA LEU A 229 -21.41 -20.94 -10.17
C LEU A 229 -20.11 -20.94 -10.98
N LEU A 230 -18.97 -21.19 -10.33
CA LEU A 230 -17.67 -21.29 -11.01
C LEU A 230 -17.63 -22.51 -11.95
N ALA A 231 -18.21 -23.64 -11.55
CA ALA A 231 -18.36 -24.82 -12.38
C ALA A 231 -19.28 -24.59 -13.59
N MET A 232 -20.36 -23.81 -13.42
CA MET A 232 -21.23 -23.40 -14.53
C MET A 232 -20.52 -22.46 -15.51
N ALA A 233 -19.74 -21.50 -15.00
CA ALA A 233 -18.92 -20.62 -15.83
C ALA A 233 -17.86 -21.41 -16.62
N HIS A 234 -17.28 -22.47 -16.03
CA HIS A 234 -16.35 -23.37 -16.71
C HIS A 234 -17.04 -24.11 -17.88
N TRP A 235 -18.20 -24.71 -17.62
CA TRP A 235 -18.99 -25.42 -18.64
C TRP A 235 -19.37 -24.52 -19.83
N LEU A 236 -19.70 -23.25 -19.56
CA LEU A 236 -20.06 -22.28 -20.60
C LEU A 236 -18.86 -21.88 -21.48
N GLN A 237 -17.63 -21.88 -20.95
CA GLN A 237 -16.44 -21.56 -21.73
C GLN A 237 -15.99 -22.71 -22.64
N GLU A 238 -16.13 -23.97 -22.19
CA GLU A 238 -15.79 -25.15 -23.01
C GLU A 238 -16.68 -25.31 -24.25
N ARG A 239 -17.87 -24.69 -24.26
CA ARG A 239 -18.87 -24.79 -25.34
C ARG A 239 -18.77 -23.70 -26.41
N ARG A 240 -17.82 -22.79 -26.27
CA ARG A 240 -17.60 -21.67 -27.18
C ARG A 240 -16.56 -22.02 -28.24
#